data_AF-A0A249MRH2-F1
#
_entry.id   AF-A0A249MRH2-F1
#
_cell.length_a   1.000
_cell.length_b   1.000
_cell.length_c   1.000
_cell.angle_alpha   90.00
_cell.angle_beta   90.00
_cell.angle_gamma   90.00
#
_symmetry.space_group_name_H-M   'P 1'
#
loop_
_entity.id
_entity.type
_entity.pdbx_description
1 polymer ?
#
loop_
_entity_poly.entity_id
_entity_poly.type
_entity_poly.pdbx_seq_one_letter_code
_entity_poly.pdbx_strand_id
1 'polypeptide(L)'
;MKGWLKSGEEATLETVFPGYGERVFAHWFTDTVRLPQGKQLKYVHMGYGSTYERDLLLRFSKGELIERSVRENGTGEPDAPEGYGIAALTTLGNRSGES
;
A
#
# COMPACT_ATOMS: atom_id res chain seq x y z
N MET A 1 -11.50 1.49 -14.64
CA MET A 1 -12.55 0.74 -13.92
C MET A 1 -13.86 1.46 -14.16
N LYS A 2 -14.93 0.75 -14.54
CA LYS A 2 -16.27 1.35 -14.73
C LYS A 2 -17.19 0.85 -13.63
N GLY A 3 -18.01 1.75 -13.09
CA GLY A 3 -19.04 1.45 -12.10
C GLY A 3 -20.39 1.96 -12.59
N TRP A 4 -21.49 1.47 -12.03
CA TRP A 4 -22.84 1.89 -12.40
C TRP A 4 -23.66 2.20 -11.16
N LEU A 5 -24.46 3.26 -11.25
CA LEU A 5 -25.47 3.58 -10.26
C LEU A 5 -26.66 2.62 -10.39
N LYS A 6 -27.52 2.57 -9.37
CA LYS A 6 -28.75 1.77 -9.42
C LYS A 6 -29.70 2.22 -10.55
N SER A 7 -29.59 3.47 -11.01
CA SER A 7 -30.34 4.01 -12.16
C SER A 7 -29.88 3.45 -13.51
N GLY A 8 -28.71 2.78 -13.56
CA GLY A 8 -28.09 2.30 -14.80
C GLY A 8 -27.12 3.30 -15.44
N GLU A 9 -27.03 4.52 -14.91
CA GLU A 9 -26.03 5.51 -15.34
C GLU A 9 -24.62 5.10 -14.88
N GLU A 10 -23.59 5.52 -15.63
CA GLU A 10 -22.20 5.28 -15.26
C GLU A 10 -21.85 6.10 -13.99
N ALA A 11 -21.29 5.43 -13.00
CA ALA A 11 -20.77 6.07 -11.80
C ALA A 11 -19.45 6.78 -12.16
N THR A 12 -19.40 8.08 -11.90
CA THR A 12 -18.21 8.92 -12.08
C THR A 12 -17.67 9.38 -10.72
N LEU A 13 -16.50 10.01 -10.71
CA LEU A 13 -15.95 10.58 -9.48
C LEU A 13 -16.89 11.67 -8.91
N GLU A 14 -17.52 12.47 -9.78
CA GLU A 14 -18.51 13.48 -9.39
C GLU A 14 -19.75 12.87 -8.70
N THR A 15 -20.17 11.67 -9.12
CA THR A 15 -21.31 10.98 -8.48
C THR A 15 -21.02 10.53 -7.05
N VAL A 16 -19.75 10.29 -6.72
CA VAL A 16 -19.32 9.85 -5.38
C VAL A 16 -18.83 11.03 -4.53
N PHE A 17 -18.20 12.01 -5.17
CA PHE A 17 -17.63 13.21 -4.56
C PHE A 17 -18.11 14.46 -5.32
N PRO A 18 -19.32 14.95 -5.02
CA PRO A 18 -19.87 16.13 -5.69
C PRO A 18 -18.94 17.34 -5.57
N GLY A 19 -18.65 18.01 -6.69
CA GLY A 19 -17.71 19.12 -6.81
C GLY A 19 -16.25 18.70 -7.05
N TYR A 20 -15.96 17.41 -7.19
CA TYR A 20 -14.61 16.85 -7.34
C TYR A 20 -14.49 15.84 -8.49
N GLY A 21 -15.12 16.13 -9.63
CA GLY A 21 -15.18 15.24 -10.79
C GLY A 21 -13.85 14.80 -11.44
N GLU A 22 -12.76 15.53 -11.21
CA GLU A 22 -11.44 15.18 -11.77
C GLU A 22 -10.48 14.52 -10.77
N ARG A 23 -10.42 15.06 -9.53
CA ARG A 23 -9.57 14.52 -8.47
C ARG A 23 -10.16 14.78 -7.10
N VAL A 24 -9.95 13.84 -6.19
CA VAL A 24 -10.29 13.99 -4.77
C VAL A 24 -9.00 14.02 -3.96
N PHE A 25 -8.74 15.15 -3.31
CA PHE A 25 -7.64 15.22 -2.35
C PHE A 25 -8.08 14.60 -1.02
N ALA A 26 -7.27 13.69 -0.47
CA ALA A 26 -7.55 12.93 0.74
C ALA A 26 -7.38 13.75 2.03
N HIS A 27 -8.02 14.92 2.10
CA HIS A 27 -7.97 15.83 3.24
C HIS A 27 -8.48 15.21 4.55
N TRP A 28 -9.27 14.14 4.46
CA TRP A 28 -9.77 13.38 5.59
C TRP A 28 -8.69 12.47 6.23
N PHE A 29 -7.58 12.20 5.56
CA PHE A 29 -6.56 11.27 6.06
C PHE A 29 -5.49 11.98 6.88
N THR A 30 -5.31 11.57 8.13
CA THR A 30 -4.22 12.02 9.03
C THR A 30 -3.71 10.82 9.81
N ASP A 31 -2.71 10.14 9.27
CA ASP A 31 -2.03 9.02 9.92
C ASP A 31 -0.71 8.69 9.20
N THR A 32 -0.05 7.62 9.62
CA THR A 32 1.18 7.09 9.01
C THR A 32 0.86 5.91 8.12
N VAL A 33 1.25 6.00 6.85
CA VAL A 33 1.25 4.85 5.93
C VAL A 33 2.58 4.11 6.08
N ARG A 34 2.50 2.79 6.27
CA ARG A 34 3.66 1.90 6.41
C ARG A 34 3.89 1.15 5.11
N LEU A 35 5.12 1.19 4.60
CA LEU A 35 5.59 0.44 3.44
C LEU A 35 6.66 -0.56 3.91
N PRO A 36 6.32 -1.84 4.10
CA PRO A 36 7.28 -2.86 4.49
C PRO A 36 8.27 -3.17 3.34
N GLN A 37 9.54 -3.34 3.67
CA GLN A 37 10.64 -3.51 2.72
C GLN A 37 11.66 -4.55 3.20
N GLY A 38 12.28 -5.24 2.24
CA GLY A 38 13.29 -6.27 2.48
C GLY A 38 12.67 -7.64 2.76
N LYS A 39 13.41 -8.47 3.48
CA LYS A 39 13.00 -9.83 3.82
C LYS A 39 11.96 -9.87 4.91
N GLN A 40 11.07 -10.85 4.84
CA GLN A 40 10.08 -11.07 5.89
C GLN A 40 10.72 -11.70 7.12
N LEU A 41 10.67 -11.01 8.25
CA LEU A 41 11.14 -11.49 9.56
C LEU A 41 10.07 -12.35 10.25
N LYS A 42 8.80 -11.96 10.13
CA LYS A 42 7.68 -12.66 10.74
C LYS A 42 6.42 -12.53 9.89
N TYR A 43 5.85 -13.67 9.49
CA TYR A 43 4.58 -13.71 8.79
C TYR A 43 3.39 -13.56 9.74
N VAL A 44 2.39 -12.76 9.35
CA VAL A 44 1.05 -12.73 9.97
C VAL A 44 -0.01 -12.67 8.86
N HIS A 45 -1.06 -13.50 8.97
CA HIS A 45 -2.17 -13.69 8.02
C HIS A 45 -2.34 -12.63 6.92
N MET A 46 -2.23 -13.07 5.66
CA MET A 46 -2.36 -12.24 4.44
C MET A 46 -1.37 -11.07 4.32
N GLY A 47 -0.34 -11.02 5.17
CA GLY A 47 0.79 -10.08 5.03
C GLY A 47 0.60 -8.74 5.74
N TYR A 48 -0.63 -8.32 6.04
CA TYR A 48 -0.90 -6.98 6.61
C TYR A 48 -0.20 -6.73 7.94
N GLY A 49 -0.15 -7.74 8.80
CA GLY A 49 0.52 -7.71 10.10
C GLY A 49 1.96 -8.20 10.08
N SER A 50 2.48 -8.61 8.92
CA SER A 50 3.84 -9.14 8.82
C SER A 50 4.89 -8.07 9.18
N THR A 51 6.01 -8.56 9.68
CA THR A 51 7.22 -7.76 9.95
C THR A 51 8.26 -8.07 8.90
N TYR A 52 8.85 -7.01 8.35
CA TYR A 52 9.93 -7.06 7.36
C TYR A 52 11.16 -6.36 7.94
N GLU A 53 12.32 -6.54 7.31
CA GLU A 53 13.58 -5.93 7.74
C GLU A 53 13.45 -4.42 7.98
N ARG A 54 12.70 -3.72 7.14
CA ARG A 54 12.50 -2.27 7.24
C ARG A 54 11.06 -1.86 7.00
N ASP A 55 10.67 -0.77 7.64
CA ASP A 55 9.45 -0.03 7.30
C ASP A 55 9.83 1.38 6.83
N LEU A 56 9.45 1.74 5.61
CA LEU A 56 9.36 3.15 5.22
C LEU A 56 8.02 3.70 5.74
N LEU A 57 8.11 4.68 6.62
CA LEU A 57 6.96 5.32 7.25
C LEU A 57 6.74 6.70 6.63
N LEU A 58 5.51 6.94 6.19
CA LEU A 58 5.07 8.19 5.55
C LEU A 58 3.98 8.81 6.42
N ARG A 59 4.27 9.89 7.16
CA ARG A 59 3.28 10.56 8.03
C ARG A 59 2.53 11.62 7.26
N PHE A 60 1.21 11.53 7.25
CA PHE A 60 0.33 12.51 6.62
C PHE A 60 -0.45 13.31 7.66
N SER A 61 -0.69 14.59 7.34
CA SER A 61 -1.68 15.43 8.01
C SER A 61 -2.60 16.03 6.97
N LYS A 62 -3.91 15.78 7.09
CA LYS A 62 -4.93 16.21 6.12
C LYS A 62 -4.55 15.95 4.66
N GLY A 63 -4.05 14.76 4.37
CA GLY A 63 -3.62 14.35 3.03
C GLY A 63 -2.26 14.90 2.58
N GLU A 64 -1.62 15.79 3.33
CA GLU A 64 -0.29 16.29 3.05
C GLU A 64 0.77 15.45 3.75
N LEU A 65 1.81 15.06 3.01
CA LEU A 65 2.93 14.31 3.56
C LEU A 65 3.86 15.26 4.35
N ILE A 66 3.90 15.08 5.67
CA ILE A 66 4.66 15.95 6.56
C ILE A 66 5.98 15.34 7.03
N GLU A 67 6.13 14.02 6.94
CA GLU A 67 7.36 13.32 7.38
C GLU A 67 7.60 12.05 6.58
N ARG A 68 8.88 11.73 6.36
CA ARG A 68 9.36 10.43 5.88
C ARG A 68 10.44 9.93 6.83
N SER A 69 10.31 8.69 7.31
CA SER A 69 11.30 8.07 8.18
C SER A 69 11.44 6.57 7.88
N VAL A 70 12.59 6.00 8.18
CA VAL A 70 12.83 4.56 8.07
C VAL A 70 12.93 3.97 9.47
N ARG A 71 12.26 2.84 9.69
CA ARG A 71 12.43 2.00 10.89
C ARG A 71 13.06 0.68 10.50
N GLU A 72 14.24 0.41 11.06
CA GLU A 72 14.91 -0.88 10.98
C GLU A 72 14.30 -1.82 12.02
N ASN A 73 13.85 -3.01 11.60
CA ASN A 73 13.22 -4.01 12.45
C ASN A 73 14.10 -5.24 12.68
N GLY A 74 15.13 -5.46 11.85
CA GLY A 74 16.07 -6.57 11.97
C GLY A 74 16.63 -7.04 10.63
N THR A 75 17.28 -8.20 10.64
CA THR A 75 17.85 -8.84 9.45
C THR A 75 17.19 -10.19 9.25
N GLY A 76 16.74 -10.47 8.03
CA GLY A 76 16.08 -11.72 7.69
C GLY A 76 17.08 -12.83 7.39
N GLU A 77 16.64 -14.07 7.57
CA GLU A 77 17.43 -15.24 7.21
C GLU A 77 17.82 -15.22 5.72
N PRO A 78 18.94 -15.83 5.32
CA PRO A 78 19.40 -15.84 3.92
C PRO A 78 18.33 -16.28 2.91
N ASP A 79 17.49 -17.25 3.28
CA ASP A 79 16.44 -17.87 2.49
C ASP A 79 15.03 -17.32 2.78
N ALA A 80 14.88 -16.32 3.65
CA ALA A 80 13.59 -15.72 3.94
C ALA A 80 13.01 -15.04 2.69
N PRO A 81 11.67 -15.13 2.47
CA PRO A 81 11.04 -14.52 1.32
C PRO A 81 11.20 -13.00 1.35
N GLU A 82 11.57 -12.42 0.22
CA GLU A 82 11.72 -10.98 0.04
C GLU A 82 10.52 -10.40 -0.72
N GLY A 83 10.11 -9.21 -0.29
CA GLY A 83 8.99 -8.50 -0.89
C GLY A 83 7.63 -8.84 -0.30
N TYR A 84 6.65 -8.00 -0.62
CA TYR A 84 5.30 -8.11 -0.09
C TYR A 84 4.50 -9.17 -0.86
N GLY A 85 4.51 -10.41 -0.35
CA GLY A 85 3.72 -11.51 -0.89
C GLY A 85 2.30 -11.50 -0.33
N ILE A 86 1.33 -10.93 -1.06
CA ILE A 86 -0.07 -11.30 -0.85
C ILE A 86 -0.21 -12.72 -1.41
N ALA A 87 -0.40 -13.71 -0.54
CA ALA A 87 -0.61 -15.11 -0.92
C ALA A 87 -1.93 -15.38 -1.71
N ALA A 88 -2.43 -14.41 -2.49
CA ALA A 88 -3.54 -14.59 -3.44
C ALA A 88 -3.73 -13.47 -4.50
N LEU A 89 -3.02 -12.32 -4.50
CA LEU A 89 -3.39 -11.20 -5.39
C LEU A 89 -2.24 -10.25 -5.78
N THR A 90 -1.26 -10.76 -6.55
CA THR A 90 -0.14 -10.01 -7.17
C THR A 90 1.14 -10.02 -6.33
N THR A 91 2.12 -10.80 -6.77
CA THR A 91 3.53 -10.61 -6.43
C THR A 91 4.14 -9.62 -7.44
N LEU A 92 4.46 -8.40 -6.99
CA LEU A 92 5.37 -7.53 -7.75
C LEU A 92 6.80 -7.86 -7.30
N GLY A 93 7.34 -8.94 -7.86
CA GLY A 93 8.75 -9.31 -7.72
C GLY A 93 9.44 -9.21 -9.08
N ASN A 94 10.51 -8.42 -9.16
CA ASN A 94 11.33 -8.32 -10.35
C ASN A 94 12.00 -9.68 -10.62
N ARG A 95 11.53 -10.43 -11.61
CA ARG A 95 12.22 -11.60 -12.14
C ARG A 95 13.37 -11.10 -13.03
N SER A 96 14.55 -10.94 -12.45
CA SER A 96 15.80 -10.86 -13.21
C SER A 96 16.62 -12.11 -12.91
N GLY A 97 16.66 -13.03 -13.88
CA GLY A 97 17.52 -14.20 -13.84
C GLY A 97 16.93 -15.43 -14.53
N GLU A 98 16.76 -15.39 -15.85
CA GLU A 98 16.85 -16.61 -16.67
C GLU A 98 18.22 -16.57 -17.36
N SER A 99 18.99 -17.63 -17.18
CA SER A 99 20.14 -18.03 -17.99
C SER A 99 19.84 -19.41 -18.57
#